data_AF-A0A452Y384-F1
#
_entry.id   AF-A0A452Y384-F1
#
_cell.length_a   1.000
_cell.length_b   1.000
_cell.length_c   1.000
_cell.angle_alpha   90.00
_cell.angle_beta   90.00
_cell.angle_gamma   90.00
#
_symmetry.space_group_name_H-M   'P 1'
#
loop_
_entity.id
_entity.type
_entity.pdbx_description
1 polymer ?
#
loop_
_entity_poly.entity_id
_entity_poly.type
_entity_poly.pdbx_seq_one_letter_code
_entity_poly.pdbx_strand_id
1 'polypeptide(L)'
;MEDMIDWMHGGGQVGIFDATNSTRKRRYMLMKMAEGNCKIIFLETICNDRNIIERNVRLKIQQSPDYADQPDYEAGLQDFLERLTNYEKVYEPVQEGSYIKMIDMVKGEGGQLQVNNISGYLPGRIVFFLVNSHLAPRPILLTRHGESLHNVRGRVGGDTVLSEDGELYSKKLANFIEKRLKNEKTATIWTSTLQRTILTATPIVGFPKIQWRALDEINSGVCDGMTYEEIKKIMPEEYESRKKDKLRYRYPRGESYLDVIQRLEPVIIELERQRAPVVVISHQAVLRALYSYFADRPLREVPDMEMPLHTIIEIQMGVTGVEEKRYKLMD
;
A
#
# COMPACT_ATOMS: atom_id res chain seq x y z
N MET A 1 -2.26 17.16 21.42
CA MET A 1 -0.81 17.40 21.37
C MET A 1 -0.16 16.83 22.62
N GLU A 2 -0.69 17.14 23.81
CA GLU A 2 -0.26 16.50 25.07
C GLU A 2 -0.34 14.96 24.98
N ASP A 3 -1.49 14.39 24.60
CA ASP A 3 -1.62 12.94 24.39
C ASP A 3 -0.59 12.35 23.42
N MET A 4 -0.21 13.11 22.38
CA MET A 4 0.77 12.67 21.40
C MET A 4 2.20 12.70 21.98
N ILE A 5 2.52 13.71 22.78
CA ILE A 5 3.80 13.82 23.48
C ILE A 5 3.92 12.68 24.50
N ASP A 6 2.85 12.41 25.26
CA ASP A 6 2.81 11.31 26.22
C ASP A 6 2.97 9.95 25.53
N TRP A 7 2.30 9.76 24.39
CA TRP A 7 2.48 8.56 23.57
C TRP A 7 3.92 8.42 23.02
N MET A 8 4.55 9.52 22.60
CA MET A 8 5.96 9.52 22.18
C MET A 8 6.91 9.16 23.33
N HIS A 9 6.67 9.66 24.55
CA HIS A 9 7.42 9.26 25.74
C HIS A 9 7.26 7.76 26.05
N GLY A 10 6.14 7.15 25.67
CA GLY A 10 5.90 5.71 25.74
C GLY A 10 6.63 4.87 24.68
N GLY A 11 7.46 5.48 23.82
CA GLY A 11 8.22 4.80 22.76
C GLY A 11 7.68 5.01 21.34
N GLY A 12 6.62 5.82 21.18
CA GLY A 12 6.15 6.25 19.87
C GLY A 12 7.18 7.09 19.11
N GLN A 13 7.35 6.85 17.81
CA GLN A 13 8.41 7.49 17.00
C GLN A 13 7.91 8.61 16.08
N VAL A 14 6.69 8.51 15.56
CA VAL A 14 6.08 9.47 14.64
C VAL A 14 4.61 9.62 15.00
N GLY A 15 4.16 10.86 15.21
CA GLY A 15 2.75 11.19 15.43
C GLY A 15 2.24 12.09 14.30
N ILE A 16 1.03 11.82 13.82
CA ILE A 16 0.35 12.65 12.81
C ILE A 16 -0.68 13.51 13.53
N PHE A 17 -0.46 14.83 13.53
CA PHE A 17 -1.38 15.79 14.15
C PHE A 17 -2.31 16.38 13.09
N ASP A 18 -3.40 15.66 12.80
CA ASP A 18 -4.37 16.04 11.77
C ASP A 18 -5.32 17.15 12.25
N ALA A 19 -5.09 18.37 11.77
CA ALA A 19 -5.94 19.53 11.97
C ALA A 19 -5.62 20.58 10.91
N THR A 20 -6.53 21.53 10.69
CA THR A 20 -6.33 22.59 9.67
C THR A 20 -5.09 23.43 9.93
N ASN A 21 -4.77 23.73 11.20
CA ASN A 21 -3.58 24.48 11.62
C ASN A 21 -3.31 25.74 10.75
N SER A 22 -4.40 26.40 10.36
CA SER A 22 -4.43 27.37 9.25
C SER A 22 -3.85 28.73 9.62
N THR A 23 -3.56 29.01 10.90
CA THR A 23 -2.99 30.27 11.37
C THR A 23 -1.56 30.10 11.88
N ARG A 24 -0.73 31.11 11.66
CA ARG A 24 0.65 31.18 12.12
C ARG A 24 0.72 31.14 13.65
N LYS A 25 -0.22 31.81 14.34
CA LYS A 25 -0.33 31.78 15.81
C LYS A 25 -0.51 30.35 16.35
N ARG A 26 -1.38 29.55 15.72
CA ARG A 26 -1.62 28.16 16.12
C ARG A 26 -0.38 27.30 15.90
N ARG A 27 0.31 27.45 14.76
CA ARG A 27 1.53 26.69 14.45
C ARG A 27 2.69 27.03 15.39
N TYR A 28 2.89 28.31 15.73
CA TYR A 28 3.87 28.69 16.76
C TYR A 28 3.57 28.09 18.13
N MET A 29 2.30 28.07 18.54
CA MET A 29 1.90 27.40 19.78
C MET A 29 2.29 25.91 19.76
N LEU A 30 2.04 25.20 18.66
CA LEU A 30 2.42 23.80 18.51
C LEU A 30 3.94 23.60 18.55
N MET A 31 4.71 24.42 17.85
CA MET A 31 6.18 24.37 17.90
C MET A 31 6.69 24.57 19.32
N LYS A 32 6.15 25.54 20.06
CA LYS A 32 6.52 25.79 21.45
C LYS A 32 6.19 24.61 22.36
N MET A 33 5.07 23.92 22.14
CA MET A 33 4.73 22.70 22.90
C MET A 33 5.67 21.53 22.58
N ALA A 34 6.17 21.44 21.35
CA ALA A 34 7.07 20.38 20.91
C ALA A 34 8.55 20.63 21.27
N GLU A 35 8.93 21.86 21.60
CA GLU A 35 10.30 22.19 22.03
C GLU A 35 10.77 21.25 23.16
N GLY A 36 11.92 20.61 22.95
CA GLY A 36 12.49 19.64 23.87
C GLY A 36 11.86 18.23 23.85
N ASN A 37 10.68 18.08 23.24
CA ASN A 37 9.93 16.82 23.21
C ASN A 37 10.03 16.09 21.86
N CYS A 38 9.81 16.81 20.74
CA CYS A 38 9.82 16.20 19.41
C CYS A 38 10.15 17.21 18.30
N LYS A 39 10.47 16.69 17.10
CA LYS A 39 10.63 17.50 15.89
C LYS A 39 9.28 17.63 15.19
N ILE A 40 8.89 18.86 14.83
CA ILE A 40 7.70 19.11 14.01
C ILE A 40 8.11 19.27 12.55
N ILE A 41 7.33 18.64 11.66
CA ILE A 41 7.33 18.91 10.22
C ILE A 41 5.89 19.25 9.83
N PHE A 42 5.68 20.42 9.25
CA PHE A 42 4.38 20.79 8.70
C PHE A 42 4.21 20.19 7.29
N LEU A 43 3.13 19.46 7.07
CA LEU A 43 2.71 19.01 5.74
C LEU A 43 1.52 19.86 5.29
N GLU A 44 1.74 20.74 4.31
CA GLU A 44 0.72 21.62 3.75
C GLU A 44 0.32 21.11 2.36
N THR A 45 -0.97 20.85 2.14
CA THR A 45 -1.49 20.51 0.80
C THR A 45 -2.32 21.67 0.28
N ILE A 46 -1.93 22.22 -0.87
CA ILE A 46 -2.61 23.31 -1.55
C ILE A 46 -3.17 22.76 -2.85
N CYS A 47 -4.48 22.91 -3.06
CA CYS A 47 -5.14 22.56 -4.31
C CYS A 47 -5.93 23.77 -4.78
N ASN A 48 -5.61 24.26 -5.98
CA ASN A 48 -6.29 25.36 -6.65
C ASN A 48 -7.22 24.88 -7.77
N ASP A 49 -7.18 23.58 -8.08
CA ASP A 49 -8.01 22.98 -9.11
C ASP A 49 -9.46 22.81 -8.64
N ARG A 50 -10.36 23.61 -9.23
CA ARG A 50 -11.79 23.60 -8.90
C ARG A 50 -12.44 22.23 -9.06
N ASN A 51 -12.11 21.48 -10.10
CA ASN A 51 -12.73 20.17 -10.34
C ASN A 51 -12.32 19.16 -9.25
N ILE A 52 -11.07 19.23 -8.79
CA ILE A 52 -10.59 18.38 -7.70
C ILE A 52 -11.24 18.80 -6.38
N ILE A 53 -11.32 20.10 -6.11
CA ILE A 53 -11.98 20.63 -4.91
C ILE A 53 -13.44 20.17 -4.88
N GLU A 54 -14.22 20.43 -5.93
CA GLU A 54 -15.63 20.04 -6.04
C GLU A 54 -15.81 18.52 -5.84
N ARG A 55 -14.95 17.72 -6.47
CA ARG A 55 -14.97 16.25 -6.31
C ARG A 55 -14.73 15.85 -4.85
N ASN A 56 -13.74 16.44 -4.19
CA ASN A 56 -13.38 16.12 -2.81
C ASN A 56 -14.47 16.58 -1.83
N VAL A 57 -15.06 17.76 -2.05
CA VAL A 57 -16.22 18.26 -1.29
C VAL A 57 -17.37 17.27 -1.39
N ARG A 58 -17.73 16.85 -2.61
CA ARG A 58 -18.79 15.86 -2.83
C ARG A 58 -18.52 14.55 -2.08
N LEU A 59 -17.30 14.02 -2.16
CA LEU A 59 -16.92 12.80 -1.43
C LEU A 59 -17.00 12.99 0.08
N LYS A 60 -16.57 14.14 0.60
CA LYS A 60 -16.67 14.48 2.02
C LYS A 60 -18.12 14.49 2.48
N ILE A 61 -19.04 15.13 1.76
CA ILE A 61 -20.47 15.12 2.13
C ILE A 61 -21.06 13.70 2.10
N GLN A 62 -20.70 12.90 1.09
CA GLN A 62 -21.29 11.58 0.88
C GLN A 62 -20.73 10.48 1.79
N GLN A 63 -19.47 10.57 2.22
CA GLN A 63 -18.76 9.46 2.87
C GLN A 63 -18.21 9.81 4.26
N SER A 64 -18.21 11.08 4.66
CA SER A 64 -17.64 11.50 5.95
C SER A 64 -18.60 11.24 7.11
N PRO A 65 -18.09 10.76 8.26
CA PRO A 65 -18.87 10.69 9.50
C PRO A 65 -19.47 12.04 9.92
N ASP A 66 -18.79 13.16 9.65
CA ASP A 66 -19.26 14.53 9.94
C ASP A 66 -20.65 14.86 9.37
N TYR A 67 -21.05 14.20 8.27
CA TYR A 67 -22.33 14.43 7.58
C TYR A 67 -23.23 13.17 7.59
N ALA A 68 -22.92 12.17 8.42
CA ALA A 68 -23.66 10.90 8.47
C ALA A 68 -25.15 11.09 8.81
N ASP A 69 -25.45 12.09 9.65
CA ASP A 69 -26.82 12.43 10.08
C ASP A 69 -27.48 13.51 9.19
N GLN A 70 -26.83 13.93 8.10
CA GLN A 70 -27.34 14.93 7.16
C GLN A 70 -27.80 14.25 5.86
N PRO A 71 -29.08 13.87 5.73
CA PRO A 71 -29.58 13.20 4.53
C PRO A 71 -29.71 14.13 3.33
N ASP A 72 -29.78 15.44 3.55
CA ASP A 72 -29.85 16.44 2.49
C ASP A 72 -28.44 16.86 2.03
N TYR A 73 -28.09 16.44 0.82
CA TYR A 73 -26.81 16.77 0.19
C TYR A 73 -26.64 18.28 -0.01
N GLU A 74 -27.69 19.02 -0.37
CA GLU A 74 -27.58 20.46 -0.65
C GLU A 74 -27.32 21.23 0.65
N ALA A 75 -28.01 20.88 1.73
CA ALA A 75 -27.78 21.44 3.05
C ALA A 75 -26.35 21.14 3.56
N GLY A 76 -25.88 19.89 3.41
CA GLY A 76 -24.51 19.50 3.77
C GLY A 76 -23.44 20.24 2.96
N LEU A 77 -23.67 20.40 1.64
CA LEU A 77 -22.80 21.16 0.76
C LEU A 77 -22.70 22.63 1.20
N GLN A 78 -23.84 23.26 1.49
CA GLN A 78 -23.89 24.65 1.92
C GLN A 78 -23.13 24.87 3.24
N ASP A 79 -23.35 24.03 4.25
CA ASP A 79 -22.61 24.07 5.51
C ASP A 79 -21.09 23.95 5.29
N PHE A 80 -20.66 22.98 4.46
CA PHE A 80 -19.24 22.78 4.18
C PHE A 80 -18.61 23.99 3.49
N LEU A 81 -19.31 24.59 2.51
CA LEU A 81 -18.83 25.78 1.80
C LEU A 81 -18.73 26.99 2.72
N GLU A 82 -19.66 27.15 3.67
CA GLU A 82 -19.58 28.20 4.69
C GLU A 82 -18.38 28.01 5.62
N ARG A 83 -18.14 26.76 6.07
CA ARG A 83 -16.95 26.43 6.87
C ARG A 83 -15.66 26.70 6.09
N LEU A 84 -15.59 26.29 4.83
CA LEU A 84 -14.45 26.54 3.95
C LEU A 84 -14.17 28.04 3.82
N THR A 85 -15.21 28.84 3.54
CA THR A 85 -15.14 30.30 3.44
C THR A 85 -14.59 30.92 4.73
N ASN A 86 -14.97 30.41 5.90
CA ASN A 86 -14.46 30.89 7.18
C ASN A 86 -12.98 30.52 7.40
N TYR A 87 -12.53 29.36 6.96
CA TYR A 87 -11.11 29.00 7.00
C TYR A 87 -10.27 29.84 6.04
N GLU A 88 -10.77 30.11 4.82
CA GLU A 88 -10.08 30.93 3.81
C GLU A 88 -9.81 32.35 4.32
N LYS A 89 -10.76 32.96 5.05
CA LYS A 89 -10.60 34.31 5.63
C LYS A 89 -9.41 34.46 6.56
N VAL A 90 -9.03 33.38 7.24
CA VAL A 90 -7.99 33.39 8.29
C VAL A 90 -6.75 32.59 7.90
N TYR A 91 -6.73 32.01 6.70
CA TYR A 91 -5.66 31.12 6.27
C TYR A 91 -4.37 31.89 6.01
N GLU A 92 -3.31 31.46 6.69
CA GLU A 92 -1.95 31.95 6.55
C GLU A 92 -1.07 30.77 6.09
N PRO A 93 -0.55 30.77 4.85
CA PRO A 93 0.30 29.69 4.35
C PRO A 93 1.51 29.43 5.26
N VAL A 94 1.95 28.19 5.36
CA VAL A 94 3.11 27.81 6.19
C VAL A 94 4.39 28.47 5.65
N GLN A 95 5.11 29.25 6.44
CA GLN A 95 6.41 29.81 6.04
C GLN A 95 7.50 29.57 7.10
N GLU A 96 7.11 29.02 8.25
CA GLU A 96 7.93 28.82 9.42
C GLU A 96 8.30 27.35 9.64
N GLY A 97 9.45 27.13 10.30
CA GLY A 97 9.90 25.81 10.71
C GLY A 97 10.26 24.87 9.55
N SER A 98 10.27 23.58 9.84
CA SER A 98 10.45 22.52 8.85
C SER A 98 9.12 22.20 8.19
N TYR A 99 9.06 22.22 6.87
CA TYR A 99 7.80 21.97 6.16
C TYR A 99 8.00 21.30 4.80
N ILE A 100 6.93 20.66 4.36
CA ILE A 100 6.74 20.08 3.03
C ILE A 100 5.41 20.64 2.51
N LYS A 101 5.44 21.27 1.34
CA LYS A 101 4.23 21.75 0.65
C LYS A 101 3.99 20.97 -0.61
N MET A 102 2.78 20.44 -0.77
CA MET A 102 2.31 19.79 -1.98
C MET A 102 1.29 20.71 -2.66
N ILE A 103 1.66 21.33 -3.77
CA ILE A 103 0.83 22.30 -4.48
C ILE A 103 0.39 21.68 -5.79
N ASP A 104 -0.92 21.48 -5.99
CA ASP A 104 -1.53 20.97 -7.24
C ASP A 104 -0.93 19.65 -7.77
N MET A 105 -0.43 18.79 -6.87
CA MET A 105 0.24 17.52 -7.21
C MET A 105 -0.70 16.42 -7.72
N VAL A 106 -2.02 16.56 -7.51
CA VAL A 106 -3.01 15.50 -7.79
C VAL A 106 -3.04 15.10 -9.26
N LYS A 107 -2.92 16.05 -10.19
CA LYS A 107 -2.95 15.77 -11.64
C LYS A 107 -1.67 15.13 -12.17
N GLY A 108 -0.55 15.30 -11.46
CA GLY A 108 0.76 14.82 -11.89
C GLY A 108 1.46 15.71 -12.92
N GLU A 109 0.82 16.80 -13.33
CA GLU A 109 1.36 17.79 -14.26
C GLU A 109 1.10 19.19 -13.68
N GLY A 110 2.11 20.07 -13.74
CA GLY A 110 2.00 21.45 -13.26
C GLY A 110 2.04 21.64 -11.74
N GLY A 111 2.10 20.56 -10.95
CA GLY A 111 2.24 20.62 -9.50
C GLY A 111 3.66 20.98 -9.03
N GLN A 112 3.77 21.47 -7.81
CA GLN A 112 5.03 21.83 -7.16
C GLN A 112 5.15 21.18 -5.78
N LEU A 113 6.33 20.63 -5.48
CA LEU A 113 6.72 20.27 -4.12
C LEU A 113 7.74 21.29 -3.59
N GLN A 114 7.45 21.89 -2.44
CA GLN A 114 8.40 22.76 -1.75
C GLN A 114 8.85 22.10 -0.44
N VAL A 115 10.15 22.07 -0.19
CA VAL A 115 10.75 21.43 0.99
C VAL A 115 11.63 22.45 1.68
N ASN A 116 11.40 22.68 2.97
CA ASN A 116 12.18 23.62 3.77
C ASN A 116 12.67 22.99 5.07
N ASN A 117 13.95 23.20 5.36
CA ASN A 117 14.60 22.78 6.60
C ASN A 117 14.35 21.30 6.99
N ILE A 118 14.36 20.40 5.99
CA ILE A 118 14.25 18.95 6.21
C ILE A 118 15.65 18.34 6.31
N SER A 119 15.93 17.65 7.41
CA SER A 119 17.19 16.97 7.65
C SER A 119 17.01 15.64 8.40
N GLY A 120 17.86 14.67 8.08
CA GLY A 120 17.83 13.33 8.67
C GLY A 120 17.11 12.30 7.80
N TYR A 121 17.30 11.02 8.15
CA TYR A 121 16.82 9.89 7.36
C TYR A 121 15.29 9.86 7.24
N LEU A 122 14.58 9.79 8.36
CA LEU A 122 13.12 9.63 8.36
C LEU A 122 12.37 10.80 7.68
N PRO A 123 12.68 12.08 7.95
CA PRO A 123 12.09 13.19 7.21
C PRO A 123 12.38 13.16 5.70
N GLY A 124 13.60 12.79 5.29
CA GLY A 124 13.94 12.61 3.88
C GLY A 124 13.14 11.49 3.21
N ARG A 125 12.87 10.41 3.94
CA ARG A 125 12.03 9.29 3.49
C ARG A 125 10.56 9.69 3.32
N ILE A 126 10.04 10.56 4.20
CA ILE A 126 8.69 11.14 4.05
C ILE A 126 8.62 11.98 2.77
N VAL A 127 9.59 12.87 2.54
CA VAL A 127 9.66 13.65 1.28
C VAL A 127 9.69 12.72 0.07
N PHE A 128 10.56 11.71 0.08
CA PHE A 128 10.67 10.74 -1.01
C PHE A 128 9.35 10.00 -1.27
N PHE A 129 8.64 9.57 -0.22
CA PHE A 129 7.33 8.94 -0.35
C PHE A 129 6.29 9.88 -0.98
N LEU A 130 6.20 11.12 -0.47
CA LEU A 130 5.24 12.11 -0.95
C LEU A 130 5.46 12.53 -2.41
N VAL A 131 6.72 12.60 -2.87
CA VAL A 131 7.06 12.85 -4.28
C VAL A 131 6.49 11.77 -5.20
N ASN A 132 6.47 10.53 -4.75
CA ASN A 132 6.06 9.38 -5.55
C ASN A 132 4.57 9.01 -5.35
N SER A 133 3.85 9.69 -4.46
CA SER A 133 2.45 9.38 -4.14
C SER A 133 1.49 10.25 -4.94
N HIS A 134 0.25 9.78 -5.14
CA HIS A 134 -0.81 10.56 -5.77
C HIS A 134 -2.21 10.12 -5.32
N LEU A 135 -3.20 11.00 -5.55
CA LEU A 135 -4.60 10.78 -5.17
C LEU A 135 -5.51 10.33 -6.34
N ALA A 136 -4.94 9.97 -7.49
CA ALA A 136 -5.72 9.41 -8.59
C ALA A 136 -6.25 8.00 -8.21
N PRO A 137 -7.58 7.75 -8.33
CA PRO A 137 -8.17 6.46 -8.00
C PRO A 137 -7.72 5.42 -9.02
N ARG A 138 -7.25 4.28 -8.53
CA ARG A 138 -6.87 3.13 -9.35
C ARG A 138 -7.04 1.83 -8.56
N PRO A 139 -7.42 0.72 -9.22
CA PRO A 139 -7.36 -0.59 -8.60
C PRO A 139 -5.95 -1.19 -8.70
N ILE A 140 -5.54 -1.89 -7.64
CA ILE A 140 -4.39 -2.80 -7.64
C ILE A 140 -4.94 -4.22 -7.55
N LEU A 141 -4.64 -5.06 -8.53
CA LEU A 141 -5.10 -6.45 -8.58
C LEU A 141 -3.96 -7.36 -8.14
N LEU A 142 -4.12 -8.00 -7.00
CA LEU A 142 -3.16 -8.96 -6.46
C LEU A 142 -3.64 -10.38 -6.74
N THR A 143 -2.76 -11.22 -7.27
CA THR A 143 -3.04 -12.65 -7.38
C THR A 143 -1.79 -13.49 -7.32
N ARG A 144 -1.93 -14.73 -6.85
CA ARG A 144 -0.84 -15.70 -6.90
C ARG A 144 -0.66 -16.18 -8.34
N HIS A 145 0.53 -16.70 -8.64
CA HIS A 145 0.66 -17.61 -9.78
C HIS A 145 -0.39 -18.73 -9.72
N GLY A 146 -0.72 -19.30 -10.88
CA GLY A 146 -1.44 -20.56 -10.94
C GLY A 146 -0.74 -21.64 -10.13
N GLU A 147 -1.49 -22.64 -9.67
CA GLU A 147 -0.94 -23.78 -8.94
C GLU A 147 0.29 -24.37 -9.66
N SER A 148 1.38 -24.58 -8.92
CA SER A 148 2.61 -25.17 -9.44
C SER A 148 2.75 -26.64 -9.05
N LEU A 149 3.66 -27.37 -9.72
CA LEU A 149 3.96 -28.76 -9.35
C LEU A 149 4.43 -28.91 -7.88
N HIS A 150 5.10 -27.90 -7.32
CA HIS A 150 5.44 -27.88 -5.90
C HIS A 150 4.20 -27.66 -5.01
N ASN A 151 3.21 -26.87 -5.43
CA ASN A 151 1.97 -26.74 -4.67
C ASN A 151 1.24 -28.08 -4.58
N VAL A 152 1.09 -28.80 -5.69
CA VAL A 152 0.49 -30.15 -5.72
C VAL A 152 1.20 -31.11 -4.75
N ARG A 153 2.52 -31.00 -4.63
CA ARG A 153 3.35 -31.83 -3.74
C ARG A 153 3.48 -31.29 -2.31
N GLY A 154 2.87 -30.14 -1.99
CA GLY A 154 3.00 -29.49 -0.68
C GLY A 154 4.43 -29.04 -0.33
N ARG A 155 5.27 -28.77 -1.34
CA ARG A 155 6.67 -28.35 -1.17
C ARG A 155 6.79 -26.83 -1.17
N VAL A 156 7.66 -26.29 -0.32
CA VAL A 156 7.94 -24.85 -0.24
C VAL A 156 9.04 -24.44 -1.23
N GLY A 157 8.98 -23.18 -1.69
CA GLY A 157 9.98 -22.60 -2.58
C GLY A 157 10.13 -23.31 -3.93
N GLY A 158 11.36 -23.33 -4.45
CA GLY A 158 11.74 -23.81 -5.76
C GLY A 158 11.27 -22.92 -6.92
N ASP A 159 11.54 -23.38 -8.14
CA ASP A 159 11.16 -22.70 -9.38
C ASP A 159 10.53 -23.67 -10.39
N THR A 160 9.41 -24.28 -10.00
CA THR A 160 8.70 -25.23 -10.86
C THR A 160 7.68 -24.56 -11.76
N VAL A 161 7.40 -25.21 -12.90
CA VAL A 161 6.29 -24.89 -13.80
C VAL A 161 4.91 -25.08 -13.15
N LEU A 162 3.88 -24.65 -13.87
CA LEU A 162 2.47 -24.79 -13.49
C LEU A 162 2.01 -26.27 -13.53
N SER A 163 1.00 -26.60 -12.72
CA SER A 163 0.18 -27.81 -12.91
C SER A 163 -0.85 -27.58 -14.02
N GLU A 164 -1.60 -28.63 -14.40
CA GLU A 164 -2.71 -28.51 -15.35
C GLU A 164 -3.77 -27.50 -14.87
N ASP A 165 -4.11 -27.51 -13.59
CA ASP A 165 -5.03 -26.54 -12.97
C ASP A 165 -4.42 -25.13 -12.94
N GLY A 166 -3.11 -25.02 -12.75
CA GLY A 166 -2.38 -23.75 -12.87
C GLY A 166 -2.45 -23.16 -14.29
N GLU A 167 -2.30 -23.99 -15.32
CA GLU A 167 -2.45 -23.58 -16.71
C GLU A 167 -3.89 -23.18 -17.04
N LEU A 168 -4.88 -23.93 -16.55
CA LEU A 168 -6.29 -23.58 -16.71
C LEU A 168 -6.60 -22.23 -16.05
N TYR A 169 -6.09 -22.02 -14.83
CA TYR A 169 -6.22 -20.74 -14.14
C TYR A 169 -5.59 -19.59 -14.94
N SER A 170 -4.39 -19.77 -15.52
CA SER A 170 -3.72 -18.72 -16.31
C SER A 170 -4.58 -18.23 -17.49
N LYS A 171 -5.29 -19.14 -18.16
CA LYS A 171 -6.23 -18.82 -19.25
C LYS A 171 -7.46 -18.07 -18.74
N LYS A 172 -8.02 -18.50 -17.61
CA LYS A 172 -9.16 -17.80 -16.98
C LYS A 172 -8.79 -16.42 -16.47
N LEU A 173 -7.59 -16.28 -15.88
CA LEU A 173 -7.03 -15.00 -15.46
C LEU A 173 -6.90 -14.05 -16.65
N ALA A 174 -6.34 -14.49 -17.77
CA ALA A 174 -6.23 -13.65 -18.96
C ALA A 174 -7.58 -13.15 -19.47
N ASN A 175 -8.58 -14.04 -19.57
CA ASN A 175 -9.94 -13.66 -19.95
C ASN A 175 -10.57 -12.66 -18.96
N PHE A 176 -10.30 -12.81 -17.66
CA PHE A 176 -10.77 -11.86 -16.65
C PHE A 176 -10.10 -10.49 -16.82
N ILE A 177 -8.78 -10.45 -16.94
CA ILE A 177 -8.00 -9.21 -17.06
C ILE A 177 -8.37 -8.45 -18.33
N GLU A 178 -8.49 -9.14 -19.48
CA GLU A 178 -8.91 -8.51 -20.73
C GLU A 178 -10.28 -7.84 -20.62
N LYS A 179 -11.24 -8.49 -19.95
CA LYS A 179 -12.58 -7.93 -19.73
C LYS A 179 -12.56 -6.78 -18.72
N ARG A 180 -11.89 -6.97 -17.58
CA ARG A 180 -11.86 -6.01 -16.46
C ARG A 180 -11.10 -4.73 -16.81
N LEU A 181 -10.05 -4.84 -17.63
CA LEU A 181 -9.16 -3.73 -18.01
C LEU A 181 -9.34 -3.31 -19.48
N LYS A 182 -10.46 -3.66 -20.13
CA LYS A 182 -10.74 -3.35 -21.54
C LYS A 182 -10.52 -1.87 -21.91
N ASN A 183 -10.84 -0.96 -20.98
CA ASN A 183 -10.73 0.49 -21.18
C ASN A 183 -9.45 1.09 -20.59
N GLU A 184 -8.61 0.27 -19.95
CA GLU A 184 -7.43 0.68 -19.17
C GLU A 184 -6.14 0.31 -19.89
N LYS A 185 -5.94 0.86 -21.09
CA LYS A 185 -4.85 0.46 -22.01
C LYS A 185 -3.44 0.70 -21.46
N THR A 186 -3.30 1.54 -20.44
CA THR A 186 -2.04 1.86 -19.77
C THR A 186 -1.75 0.97 -18.57
N ALA A 187 -2.62 -0.01 -18.28
CA ALA A 187 -2.40 -0.95 -17.20
C ALA A 187 -1.14 -1.81 -17.44
N THR A 188 -0.50 -2.24 -16.36
CA THR A 188 0.72 -3.06 -16.42
C THR A 188 0.58 -4.34 -15.62
N ILE A 189 1.27 -5.39 -16.06
CA ILE A 189 1.30 -6.69 -15.39
C ILE A 189 2.67 -6.90 -14.78
N TRP A 190 2.75 -7.09 -13.48
CA TRP A 190 4.00 -7.30 -12.77
C TRP A 190 4.11 -8.74 -12.32
N THR A 191 5.28 -9.33 -12.52
CA THR A 191 5.57 -10.70 -12.08
C THR A 191 6.83 -10.74 -11.23
N SER A 192 6.99 -11.82 -10.48
CA SER A 192 8.32 -12.21 -10.01
C SER A 192 9.22 -12.64 -11.17
N THR A 193 10.45 -13.05 -10.87
CA THR A 193 11.37 -13.67 -11.83
C THR A 193 11.21 -15.20 -11.91
N LEU A 194 10.37 -15.80 -11.08
CA LEU A 194 10.12 -17.24 -11.04
C LEU A 194 9.15 -17.69 -12.14
N GLN A 195 9.41 -18.85 -12.73
CA GLN A 195 8.73 -19.38 -13.91
C GLN A 195 7.22 -19.42 -13.75
N ARG A 196 6.72 -19.88 -12.60
CA ARG A 196 5.27 -19.98 -12.34
C ARG A 196 4.53 -18.65 -12.48
N THR A 197 5.11 -17.51 -12.06
CA THR A 197 4.43 -16.21 -12.25
C THR A 197 4.49 -15.76 -13.71
N ILE A 198 5.61 -16.03 -14.37
CA ILE A 198 5.81 -15.68 -15.78
C ILE A 198 4.84 -16.47 -16.67
N LEU A 199 4.78 -17.79 -16.49
CA LEU A 199 3.85 -18.68 -17.21
C LEU A 199 2.39 -18.31 -16.96
N THR A 200 2.04 -17.92 -15.73
CA THR A 200 0.68 -17.45 -15.40
C THR A 200 0.32 -16.17 -16.17
N ALA A 201 1.30 -15.29 -16.40
CA ALA A 201 1.11 -14.04 -17.13
C ALA A 201 1.14 -14.21 -18.66
N THR A 202 1.71 -15.30 -19.19
CA THR A 202 1.89 -15.53 -20.63
C THR A 202 0.60 -15.35 -21.46
N PRO A 203 -0.56 -15.89 -21.06
CA PRO A 203 -1.78 -15.74 -21.85
C PRO A 203 -2.38 -14.32 -21.85
N ILE A 204 -1.93 -13.43 -20.97
CA ILE A 204 -2.41 -12.04 -20.89
C ILE A 204 -1.76 -11.23 -22.03
N VAL A 205 -2.51 -10.87 -23.05
CA VAL A 205 -2.01 -10.08 -24.20
C VAL A 205 -2.41 -8.60 -24.09
N GLY A 206 -1.67 -7.72 -24.77
CA GLY A 206 -2.02 -6.29 -24.88
C GLY A 206 -1.54 -5.38 -23.74
N PHE A 207 -0.92 -5.93 -22.69
CA PHE A 207 -0.38 -5.17 -21.55
C PHE A 207 1.13 -5.38 -21.39
N PRO A 208 1.92 -4.33 -21.08
CA PRO A 208 3.33 -4.45 -20.74
C PRO A 208 3.53 -5.37 -19.52
N LYS A 209 4.52 -6.26 -19.60
CA LYS A 209 4.90 -7.16 -18.50
C LYS A 209 6.24 -6.72 -17.93
N ILE A 210 6.30 -6.50 -16.62
CA ILE A 210 7.49 -6.05 -15.91
C ILE A 210 7.86 -7.08 -14.84
N GLN A 211 9.10 -7.56 -14.86
CA GLN A 211 9.58 -8.53 -13.91
C GLN A 211 10.33 -7.83 -12.78
N TRP A 212 9.99 -8.17 -11.53
CA TRP A 212 10.64 -7.66 -10.34
C TRP A 212 11.20 -8.82 -9.53
N ARG A 213 12.52 -8.86 -9.35
CA ARG A 213 13.15 -9.82 -8.43
C ARG A 213 12.66 -9.63 -6.99
N ALA A 214 12.34 -8.40 -6.61
CA ALA A 214 11.74 -8.08 -5.32
C ALA A 214 10.34 -8.72 -5.13
N LEU A 215 9.71 -9.25 -6.18
CA LEU A 215 8.45 -10.00 -6.10
C LEU A 215 8.64 -11.53 -6.00
N ASP A 216 9.87 -12.05 -5.96
CA ASP A 216 10.13 -13.49 -5.76
C ASP A 216 9.63 -13.95 -4.40
N GLU A 217 9.21 -15.23 -4.31
CA GLU A 217 8.71 -15.80 -3.04
C GLU A 217 9.75 -15.69 -1.92
N ILE A 218 9.28 -15.70 -0.67
CA ILE A 218 10.17 -15.79 0.49
C ILE A 218 11.18 -16.93 0.31
N ASN A 219 12.46 -16.61 0.45
CA ASN A 219 13.52 -17.60 0.32
C ASN A 219 13.54 -18.52 1.54
N SER A 220 13.16 -19.79 1.35
CA SER A 220 13.17 -20.82 2.39
C SER A 220 14.56 -21.40 2.70
N GLY A 221 15.62 -20.93 2.03
CA GLY A 221 17.00 -21.30 2.31
C GLY A 221 17.22 -22.82 2.24
N VAL A 222 17.75 -23.40 3.30
CA VAL A 222 17.99 -24.86 3.37
C VAL A 222 16.72 -25.70 3.31
N CYS A 223 15.55 -25.13 3.60
CA CYS A 223 14.26 -25.81 3.54
C CYS A 223 13.65 -25.79 2.14
N ASP A 224 14.34 -25.24 1.14
CA ASP A 224 13.84 -25.16 -0.23
C ASP A 224 13.53 -26.54 -0.82
N GLY A 225 12.37 -26.66 -1.45
CA GLY A 225 11.87 -27.91 -2.00
C GLY A 225 11.37 -28.92 -0.96
N MET A 226 11.43 -28.66 0.35
CA MET A 226 10.89 -29.57 1.37
C MET A 226 9.39 -29.36 1.60
N THR A 227 8.70 -30.38 2.07
CA THR A 227 7.36 -30.28 2.67
C THR A 227 7.47 -29.83 4.12
N TYR A 228 6.40 -29.25 4.68
CA TYR A 228 6.39 -28.88 6.10
C TYR A 228 6.57 -30.08 7.04
N GLU A 229 6.09 -31.26 6.67
CA GLU A 229 6.30 -32.50 7.45
C GLU A 229 7.76 -32.98 7.40
N GLU A 230 8.43 -32.86 6.25
CA GLU A 230 9.87 -33.12 6.13
C GLU A 230 10.67 -32.14 7.00
N ILE A 231 10.34 -30.84 6.97
CA ILE A 231 11.00 -29.83 7.82
C ILE A 231 10.82 -30.17 9.30
N LYS A 232 9.60 -30.51 9.72
CA LYS A 232 9.30 -30.90 11.11
C LYS A 232 10.12 -32.12 11.57
N LYS A 233 10.35 -33.08 10.68
CA LYS A 233 11.09 -34.31 10.97
C LYS A 233 12.61 -34.09 10.97
N ILE A 234 13.14 -33.34 10.02
CA ILE A 234 14.59 -33.15 9.80
C ILE A 234 15.13 -32.01 10.66
N MET A 235 14.34 -30.94 10.86
CA MET A 235 14.73 -29.71 11.54
C MET A 235 13.64 -29.26 12.53
N PRO A 236 13.33 -30.05 13.58
CA PRO A 236 12.22 -29.78 14.51
C PRO A 236 12.36 -28.44 15.24
N GLU A 237 13.58 -28.03 15.58
CA GLU A 237 13.83 -26.74 16.25
C GLU A 237 13.48 -25.54 15.36
N GLU A 238 13.77 -25.62 14.06
CA GLU A 238 13.42 -24.59 13.07
C GLU A 238 11.89 -24.52 12.88
N TYR A 239 11.24 -25.68 12.82
CA TYR A 239 9.78 -25.76 12.71
C TYR A 239 9.08 -25.08 13.91
N GLU A 240 9.51 -25.38 15.14
CA GLU A 240 8.94 -24.77 16.34
C GLU A 240 9.29 -23.29 16.48
N SER A 241 10.52 -22.89 16.11
CA SER A 241 10.94 -21.48 16.10
C SER A 241 10.07 -20.65 15.15
N ARG A 242 9.80 -21.17 13.95
CA ARG A 242 8.90 -20.54 12.98
C ARG A 242 7.46 -20.46 13.47
N LYS A 243 6.98 -21.49 14.16
CA LYS A 243 5.62 -21.51 14.73
C LYS A 243 5.47 -20.47 15.84
N LYS A 244 6.51 -20.26 16.64
CA LYS A 244 6.52 -19.31 17.76
C LYS A 244 6.50 -17.83 17.33
N ASP A 245 7.34 -17.45 16.37
CA ASP A 245 7.36 -16.09 15.81
C ASP A 245 7.59 -16.14 14.30
N LYS A 246 6.51 -16.37 13.56
CA LYS A 246 6.52 -16.51 12.10
C LYS A 246 6.93 -15.22 11.37
N LEU A 247 6.75 -14.06 12.01
CA LEU A 247 7.11 -12.77 11.45
C LEU A 247 8.63 -12.58 11.45
N ARG A 248 9.28 -12.83 12.60
CA ARG A 248 10.71 -12.58 12.79
C ARG A 248 11.60 -13.77 12.49
N TYR A 249 11.05 -14.98 12.51
CA TYR A 249 11.78 -16.18 12.15
C TYR A 249 12.36 -16.05 10.74
N ARG A 250 13.68 -16.25 10.64
CA ARG A 250 14.43 -16.27 9.37
C ARG A 250 14.84 -17.70 9.09
N TYR A 251 14.48 -18.22 7.92
CA TYR A 251 14.97 -19.53 7.50
C TYR A 251 16.50 -19.57 7.47
N PRO A 252 17.16 -20.69 7.85
CA PRO A 252 18.61 -20.80 7.73
C PRO A 252 19.05 -20.59 6.27
N ARG A 253 19.93 -19.61 6.05
CA ARG A 253 20.36 -19.15 4.72
C ARG A 253 19.21 -18.66 3.82
N GLY A 254 18.11 -18.20 4.42
CA GLY A 254 16.93 -17.68 3.76
C GLY A 254 16.46 -16.35 4.35
N GLU A 255 15.15 -16.11 4.23
CA GLU A 255 14.50 -14.85 4.62
C GLU A 255 13.50 -15.05 5.76
N SER A 256 13.21 -13.95 6.46
CA SER A 256 12.04 -13.75 7.32
C SER A 256 10.98 -12.91 6.61
N TYR A 257 9.78 -12.79 7.17
CA TYR A 257 8.79 -11.83 6.65
C TYR A 257 9.28 -10.38 6.74
N LEU A 258 10.10 -10.04 7.75
CA LEU A 258 10.69 -8.70 7.85
C LEU A 258 11.66 -8.41 6.70
N ASP A 259 12.44 -9.41 6.26
CA ASP A 259 13.32 -9.26 5.09
C ASP A 259 12.50 -9.05 3.81
N VAL A 260 11.40 -9.80 3.65
CA VAL A 260 10.46 -9.64 2.53
C VAL A 260 9.86 -8.23 2.52
N ILE A 261 9.37 -7.74 3.67
CA ILE A 261 8.80 -6.39 3.80
C ILE A 261 9.84 -5.34 3.39
N GLN A 262 11.08 -5.47 3.86
CA GLN A 262 12.15 -4.53 3.54
C GLN A 262 12.46 -4.50 2.04
N ARG A 263 12.56 -5.66 1.37
CA ARG A 263 12.85 -5.70 -0.09
C ARG A 263 11.68 -5.30 -0.97
N LEU A 264 10.44 -5.34 -0.45
CA LEU A 264 9.25 -4.89 -1.17
C LEU A 264 9.08 -3.37 -1.17
N GLU A 265 9.86 -2.65 -0.38
CA GLU A 265 9.77 -1.20 -0.29
C GLU A 265 9.87 -0.48 -1.66
N PRO A 266 10.82 -0.81 -2.57
CA PRO A 266 10.86 -0.21 -3.91
C PRO A 266 9.63 -0.56 -4.77
N VAL A 267 9.06 -1.76 -4.58
CA VAL A 267 7.84 -2.20 -5.28
C VAL A 267 6.65 -1.38 -4.82
N ILE A 268 6.53 -1.14 -3.51
CA ILE A 268 5.46 -0.30 -2.93
C ILE A 268 5.56 1.12 -3.47
N ILE A 269 6.75 1.72 -3.49
CA ILE A 269 6.95 3.07 -4.03
C ILE A 269 6.56 3.14 -5.50
N GLU A 270 6.92 2.13 -6.29
CA GLU A 270 6.52 2.09 -7.69
C GLU A 270 4.99 1.91 -7.82
N LEU A 271 4.36 1.05 -7.01
CA LEU A 271 2.90 0.89 -7.01
C LEU A 271 2.19 2.19 -6.67
N GLU A 272 2.70 2.94 -5.68
CA GLU A 272 2.20 4.26 -5.26
C GLU A 272 2.32 5.31 -6.37
N ARG A 273 3.32 5.17 -7.25
CA ARG A 273 3.58 6.06 -8.39
C ARG A 273 2.70 5.79 -9.60
N GLN A 274 2.29 4.55 -9.82
CA GLN A 274 1.51 4.15 -10.98
C GLN A 274 0.13 4.79 -10.95
N ARG A 275 -0.25 5.57 -11.97
CA ARG A 275 -1.61 6.18 -12.06
C ARG A 275 -2.65 5.30 -12.75
N ALA A 276 -2.20 4.23 -13.40
CA ALA A 276 -3.03 3.25 -14.08
C ALA A 276 -3.17 1.97 -13.23
N PRO A 277 -4.15 1.09 -13.53
CA PRO A 277 -4.25 -0.20 -12.87
C PRO A 277 -2.98 -1.04 -12.98
N VAL A 278 -2.64 -1.76 -11.90
CA VAL A 278 -1.51 -2.69 -11.88
C VAL A 278 -2.00 -4.07 -11.45
N VAL A 279 -1.62 -5.10 -12.20
CA VAL A 279 -1.88 -6.50 -11.86
C VAL A 279 -0.58 -7.13 -11.37
N VAL A 280 -0.50 -7.51 -10.10
CA VAL A 280 0.66 -8.15 -9.51
C VAL A 280 0.41 -9.65 -9.39
N ILE A 281 1.15 -10.44 -10.17
CA ILE A 281 1.16 -11.91 -10.13
C ILE A 281 2.40 -12.35 -9.36
N SER A 282 2.23 -12.75 -8.10
CA SER A 282 3.34 -13.10 -7.21
C SER A 282 3.02 -14.35 -6.37
N HIS A 283 3.46 -14.38 -5.12
CA HIS A 283 3.48 -15.56 -4.27
C HIS A 283 2.87 -15.30 -2.90
N GLN A 284 2.73 -16.34 -2.08
CA GLN A 284 1.92 -16.27 -0.88
C GLN A 284 2.51 -15.29 0.14
N ALA A 285 3.80 -15.36 0.47
CA ALA A 285 4.38 -14.48 1.50
C ALA A 285 4.49 -13.03 1.01
N VAL A 286 4.84 -12.84 -0.27
CA VAL A 286 4.93 -11.52 -0.90
C VAL A 286 3.59 -10.81 -0.95
N LEU A 287 2.55 -11.48 -1.43
CA LEU A 287 1.21 -10.88 -1.53
C LEU A 287 0.61 -10.59 -0.16
N ARG A 288 0.92 -11.39 0.86
CA ARG A 288 0.56 -11.06 2.24
C ARG A 288 1.14 -9.72 2.68
N ALA A 289 2.42 -9.48 2.42
CA ALA A 289 3.08 -8.22 2.76
C ALA A 289 2.51 -7.03 1.96
N LEU A 290 2.35 -7.18 0.65
CA LEU A 290 1.76 -6.14 -0.21
C LEU A 290 0.32 -5.81 0.19
N TYR A 291 -0.53 -6.83 0.34
CA TYR A 291 -1.91 -6.66 0.78
C TYR A 291 -1.96 -5.97 2.14
N SER A 292 -1.13 -6.39 3.10
CA SER A 292 -1.12 -5.82 4.45
C SER A 292 -0.73 -4.35 4.47
N TYR A 293 0.19 -3.93 3.59
CA TYR A 293 0.54 -2.52 3.43
C TYR A 293 -0.67 -1.70 2.96
N PHE A 294 -1.34 -2.12 1.88
CA PHE A 294 -2.46 -1.35 1.35
C PHE A 294 -3.68 -1.39 2.28
N ALA A 295 -4.00 -2.55 2.86
CA ALA A 295 -5.15 -2.75 3.73
C ALA A 295 -4.91 -2.33 5.19
N ASP A 296 -3.83 -1.60 5.47
CA ASP A 296 -3.45 -1.09 6.80
C ASP A 296 -3.52 -2.17 7.90
N ARG A 297 -2.93 -3.33 7.64
CA ARG A 297 -2.93 -4.46 8.58
C ARG A 297 -1.74 -4.38 9.53
N PRO A 298 -1.93 -4.67 10.83
CA PRO A 298 -0.83 -4.71 11.79
C PRO A 298 0.29 -5.67 11.36
N LEU A 299 1.54 -5.26 11.58
CA LEU A 299 2.73 -6.02 11.18
C LEU A 299 2.73 -7.48 11.67
N ARG A 300 2.17 -7.73 12.86
CA ARG A 300 2.08 -9.08 13.46
C ARG A 300 1.14 -10.03 12.70
N GLU A 301 0.17 -9.50 11.95
CA GLU A 301 -0.86 -10.28 11.23
C GLU A 301 -0.44 -10.63 9.80
N VAL A 302 0.58 -9.95 9.27
CA VAL A 302 1.11 -10.14 7.90
C VAL A 302 1.31 -11.63 7.56
N PRO A 303 1.97 -12.46 8.38
CA PRO A 303 2.27 -13.84 8.00
C PRO A 303 1.04 -14.75 7.88
N ASP A 304 -0.12 -14.28 8.34
CA ASP A 304 -1.35 -15.07 8.47
C ASP A 304 -2.47 -14.60 7.53
N MET A 305 -2.26 -13.50 6.82
CA MET A 305 -3.20 -13.02 5.81
C MET A 305 -3.55 -14.08 4.76
N GLU A 306 -4.83 -14.21 4.42
CA GLU A 306 -5.31 -15.23 3.51
C GLU A 306 -5.14 -14.83 2.04
N MET A 307 -4.24 -15.54 1.34
CA MET A 307 -3.95 -15.36 -0.09
C MET A 307 -4.16 -16.69 -0.82
N PRO A 308 -5.43 -17.09 -1.10
CA PRO A 308 -5.72 -18.38 -1.71
C PRO A 308 -5.22 -18.44 -3.16
N LEU A 309 -4.94 -19.66 -3.64
CA LEU A 309 -4.68 -19.87 -5.07
C LEU A 309 -5.92 -19.50 -5.90
N HIS A 310 -5.68 -19.22 -7.18
CA HIS A 310 -6.72 -19.02 -8.19
C HIS A 310 -7.75 -17.93 -7.90
N THR A 311 -7.40 -16.99 -7.03
CA THR A 311 -8.25 -15.88 -6.60
C THR A 311 -7.55 -14.56 -6.87
N ILE A 312 -8.29 -13.59 -7.40
CA ILE A 312 -7.83 -12.21 -7.56
C ILE A 312 -8.37 -11.40 -6.39
N ILE A 313 -7.51 -10.60 -5.77
CA ILE A 313 -7.86 -9.62 -4.75
C ILE A 313 -7.67 -8.25 -5.36
N GLU A 314 -8.77 -7.57 -5.68
CA GLU A 314 -8.77 -6.20 -6.17
C GLU A 314 -8.89 -5.25 -4.99
N ILE A 315 -7.90 -4.36 -4.86
CA ILE A 315 -7.79 -3.35 -3.82
C ILE A 315 -8.05 -2.00 -4.49
N GLN A 316 -8.99 -1.23 -3.95
CA GLN A 316 -9.21 0.16 -4.33
C GLN A 316 -9.07 1.05 -3.09
N MET A 317 -8.16 2.02 -3.17
CA MET A 317 -7.97 2.99 -2.08
C MET A 317 -9.10 4.01 -2.10
N GLY A 318 -9.82 4.14 -0.99
CA GLY A 318 -10.94 5.06 -0.78
C GLY A 318 -10.68 6.05 0.36
N VAL A 319 -11.65 6.93 0.62
CA VAL A 319 -11.54 8.00 1.63
C VAL A 319 -11.58 7.44 3.06
N THR A 320 -12.33 6.36 3.28
CA THR A 320 -12.56 5.73 4.59
C THR A 320 -11.74 4.46 4.80
N GLY A 321 -10.85 4.12 3.86
CA GLY A 321 -10.03 2.91 3.90
C GLY A 321 -9.94 2.20 2.55
N VAL A 322 -9.61 0.92 2.59
CA VAL A 322 -9.50 0.07 1.39
C VAL A 322 -10.80 -0.66 1.12
N GLU A 323 -11.31 -0.54 -0.10
CA GLU A 323 -12.32 -1.43 -0.64
C GLU A 323 -11.65 -2.66 -1.25
N GLU A 324 -12.10 -3.85 -0.85
CA GLU A 324 -11.57 -5.13 -1.30
C GLU A 324 -12.65 -5.94 -2.02
N LYS A 325 -12.31 -6.49 -3.18
CA LYS A 325 -13.15 -7.47 -3.91
C LYS A 325 -12.34 -8.71 -4.23
N ARG A 326 -12.91 -9.89 -3.95
CA ARG A 326 -12.28 -11.19 -4.25
C ARG A 326 -13.01 -11.88 -5.41
N TYR A 327 -12.25 -12.31 -6.41
CA TYR A 327 -12.77 -13.04 -7.56
C TYR A 327 -12.14 -14.42 -7.61
N LYS A 328 -12.89 -15.45 -7.21
CA LYS A 328 -12.48 -16.86 -7.36
C LYS A 328 -12.72 -17.28 -8.81
N LEU A 329 -11.67 -17.69 -9.53
CA LEU A 329 -11.79 -18.05 -10.96
C LEU A 329 -11.89 -19.56 -11.21
N MET A 330 -11.61 -20.36 -10.19
CA MET A 330 -11.65 -21.81 -10.21
C MET A 330 -12.58 -22.28 -9.09
N ASP A 331 -13.25 -23.42 -9.30
CA ASP A 331 -14.25 -23.94 -8.36
C ASP A 331 -13.62 -24.60 -7.13
#